data_AF-A0A645G902-F1
#
_entry.id   AF-A0A645G902-F1
#
_cell.length_a   1.000
_cell.length_b   1.000
_cell.length_c   1.000
_cell.angle_alpha   90.00
_cell.angle_beta   90.00
_cell.angle_gamma   90.00
#
_symmetry.space_group_name_H-M   'P 1'
#
loop_
_entity.id
_entity.type
_entity.pdbx_description
1 polymer ?
#
loop_
_entity_poly.entity_id
_entity_poly.type
_entity_poly.pdbx_seq_one_letter_code
_entity_poly.pdbx_strand_id
1 'polypeptide(L)' 'MSKRVEKALELFSSGFNCSQAVVGAFCKQFGMDEQLSMKLACGFAGGLRCGEVCPEIIEAAVLLLEEMGF' A
#
# COMPACT_ATOMS: atom_id res chain seq x y z
N MET A 1 -4.02 -8.74 -16.74
CA MET A 1 -3.93 -8.37 -15.31
C MET A 1 -4.81 -7.15 -15.08
N SER A 2 -5.10 -6.76 -13.83
CA SER A 2 -5.80 -5.49 -13.59
C SER A 2 -4.80 -4.33 -13.66
N LYS A 3 -5.25 -3.14 -14.09
CA LYS A 3 -4.40 -1.94 -14.15
C LYS A 3 -3.69 -1.61 -12.82
N ARG A 4 -4.32 -1.97 -11.70
CA ARG A 4 -3.76 -1.81 -10.35
C ARG A 4 -2.63 -2.79 -10.08
N VAL A 5 -2.77 -4.03 -10.54
CA VAL A 5 -1.71 -5.05 -10.44
C VAL A 5 -0.53 -4.66 -11.34
N GLU A 6 -0.78 -4.19 -12.56
CA GLU A 6 0.27 -3.71 -13.47
C GLU A 6 1.02 -2.52 -12.86
N LYS A 7 0.30 -1.53 -12.31
CA LYS A 7 0.91 -0.38 -11.61
C LYS A 7 1.71 -0.80 -10.38
N ALA A 8 1.21 -1.73 -9.58
CA ALA A 8 1.94 -2.24 -8.42
C ALA A 8 3.24 -2.95 -8.84
N LEU A 9 3.18 -3.77 -9.90
CA LEU A 9 4.37 -4.44 -10.46
C LEU A 9 5.38 -3.44 -11.04
N GLU A 10 4.92 -2.40 -11.72
CA GLU A 10 5.78 -1.31 -12.21
C GLU A 10 6.47 -0.59 -11.05
N LEU A 11 5.73 -0.22 -10.00
CA LEU A 11 6.28 0.45 -8.83
C LEU A 11 7.31 -0.44 -8.12
N PHE A 12 6.99 -1.72 -7.91
CA PHE A 12 7.91 -2.68 -7.31
C PHE A 12 9.19 -2.86 -8.15
N SER A 13 9.04 -3.00 -9.47
CA SER A 13 10.17 -3.11 -10.40
C SER A 13 11.00 -1.84 -10.49
N SER A 14 10.42 -0.69 -10.14
CA SER A 14 11.09 0.62 -10.07
C SER A 14 11.85 0.83 -8.76
N GLY A 15 11.91 -0.16 -7.87
CA GLY A 15 12.67 -0.11 -6.61
C GLY A 15 11.85 0.34 -5.40
N PHE A 16 10.54 0.51 -5.53
CA PHE A 16 9.67 0.71 -4.38
C PHE A 16 9.45 -0.61 -3.65
N ASN A 17 9.25 -0.52 -2.34
CA ASN A 17 9.01 -1.70 -1.54
C ASN A 17 7.58 -2.26 -1.74
N CYS A 18 7.30 -3.44 -1.21
CA CYS A 18 6.01 -4.11 -1.42
C CYS A 18 4.79 -3.29 -0.92
N SER A 19 4.92 -2.55 0.18
CA SER A 19 3.84 -1.70 0.69
C SER A 19 3.62 -0.47 -0.20
N GLN A 20 4.71 0.19 -0.60
CA GLN A 20 4.67 1.32 -1.53
C GLN A 20 4.08 0.93 -2.89
N ALA A 21 4.45 -0.24 -3.42
CA ALA A 21 3.91 -0.77 -4.65
C ALA A 21 2.38 -0.95 -4.59
N VAL A 22 1.85 -1.48 -3.49
CA VAL A 22 0.41 -1.65 -3.29
C VAL A 22 -0.26 -0.30 -3.08
N VAL A 23 0.20 0.51 -2.12
CA VAL A 23 -0.43 1.80 -1.80
C VAL A 23 -0.42 2.77 -2.99
N GLY A 24 0.69 2.87 -3.73
CA GLY A 24 0.77 3.71 -4.93
C GLY A 24 -0.12 3.24 -6.08
N ALA A 25 -0.51 1.96 -6.12
CA ALA A 25 -1.47 1.47 -7.09
C ALA A 25 -2.93 1.84 -6.76
N PHE A 26 -3.23 2.22 -5.51
CA PHE A 26 -4.58 2.54 -5.04
C PHE A 26 -4.78 4.01 -4.67
N CYS A 27 -3.72 4.79 -4.40
CA CYS A 27 -3.81 6.17 -3.89
C CYS A 27 -4.73 7.10 -4.73
N LYS A 28 -4.67 7.01 -6.06
CA LYS A 28 -5.51 7.82 -6.96
C LYS A 28 -7.01 7.55 -6.82
N GLN A 29 -7.38 6.32 -6.48
CA GLN A 29 -8.79 5.95 -6.31
C GLN A 29 -9.41 6.64 -5.09
N PHE A 30 -8.60 6.92 -4.07
CA PHE A 30 -9.02 7.56 -2.83
C PHE A 30 -8.74 9.06 -2.81
N GLY A 31 -8.37 9.65 -3.95
CA GLY A 31 -8.00 11.07 -4.03
C GLY A 31 -6.77 11.43 -3.22
N MET A 32 -5.92 10.45 -2.88
CA MET A 32 -4.72 10.66 -2.09
C MET A 32 -3.55 11.12 -2.97
N ASP A 33 -2.72 12.00 -2.42
CA ASP A 33 -1.46 12.39 -3.03
C ASP A 33 -0.50 11.19 -3.06
N GLU A 34 -0.05 10.83 -4.26
CA GLU A 34 0.82 9.67 -4.49
C GLU A 34 2.13 9.79 -3.70
N GLN A 35 2.73 10.99 -3.61
CA GLN A 35 3.98 11.19 -2.88
C GLN A 35 3.80 11.01 -1.37
N LEU A 36 2.73 11.55 -0.80
CA LEU A 36 2.39 11.41 0.62
C LEU A 36 2.10 9.94 0.97
N SER A 37 1.27 9.26 0.18
CA SER A 37 0.94 7.85 0.36
C SER A 37 2.18 6.96 0.28
N MET A 38 3.12 7.26 -0.62
CA MET A 38 4.37 6.51 -0.77
C MET A 38 5.36 6.74 0.38
N LYS A 39 5.38 7.95 0.95
CA LYS A 39 6.17 8.24 2.17
C LYS A 39 5.63 7.48 3.37
N LEU A 40 4.31 7.43 3.53
CA LEU A 40 3.65 6.64 4.58
C LEU A 40 3.96 5.14 4.41
N ALA A 41 3.80 4.63 3.19
CA ALA A 41 4.00 3.21 2.88
C ALA A 41 5.46 2.72 3.05
N CYS A 42 6.45 3.62 3.08
CA CYS A 42 7.88 3.28 3.10
C CYS A 42 8.29 2.40 4.30
N GLY A 43 7.70 2.63 5.47
CA GLY A 43 8.05 1.92 6.71
C GLY A 43 7.48 0.50 6.85
N PHE A 44 6.51 0.12 6.02
CA PHE A 44 5.71 -1.10 6.22
C PHE A 44 6.26 -2.34 5.51
N ALA A 45 7.32 -2.21 4.71
CA ALA A 45 7.92 -3.35 4.04
C ALA A 45 8.73 -4.24 5.00
N GLY A 46 8.48 -5.56 4.93
CA GLY A 46 9.11 -6.55 5.79
C GLY A 46 8.45 -6.70 7.17
N GLY A 47 7.17 -6.33 7.32
CA GLY A 47 6.39 -6.50 8.55
C GLY A 47 6.95 -5.71 9.73
N LEU A 48 7.31 -4.43 9.49
CA LEU A 48 8.07 -3.56 10.41
C LEU A 48 9.34 -4.21 11.00
N ARG A 49 9.94 -5.18 10.29
CA ARG A 49 11.13 -5.92 10.76
C ARG A 49 10.87 -6.83 11.97
N CYS A 50 9.62 -7.12 12.31
CA CYS A 50 9.25 -8.05 13.38
C CYS A 50 9.19 -9.52 12.95
N GLY A 51 9.34 -9.82 11.65
CA GLY A 51 9.42 -11.20 11.12
C GLY A 51 8.09 -11.98 11.14
N GLU A 52 7.22 -11.70 12.11
CA GLU A 52 5.92 -12.34 12.30
C GLU A 52 4.80 -11.32 12.05
N VAL A 53 4.12 -11.56 10.92
CA VAL A 53 3.07 -10.78 10.26
C VAL A 53 3.60 -9.57 9.46
N CYS A 54 2.93 -9.36 8.32
CA CYS A 54 2.76 -8.07 7.66
C CYS A 54 1.36 -7.53 8.05
N PRO A 55 1.16 -7.05 9.30
CA PRO A 55 -0.16 -6.76 9.87
C PRO A 55 -0.69 -5.37 9.52
N GLU A 56 0.15 -4.46 9.04
CA GLU A 56 -0.27 -3.10 8.72
C GLU A 56 -0.96 -3.01 7.35
N ILE A 57 -0.79 -4.01 6.48
CA ILE A 57 -1.67 -4.22 5.31
C ILE A 57 -3.06 -4.69 5.78
N ILE A 58 -3.12 -5.47 6.86
CA ILE A 58 -4.38 -5.91 7.45
C ILE A 58 -5.04 -4.73 8.18
N GLU A 59 -4.29 -3.87 8.86
CA GLU A 59 -4.77 -2.63 9.48
C GLU A 59 -5.24 -1.58 8.45
N ALA A 60 -4.52 -1.39 7.34
CA ALA A 60 -4.96 -0.57 6.22
C ALA A 60 -6.22 -1.13 5.52
N ALA A 61 -6.39 -2.45 5.50
CA ALA A 61 -7.62 -3.09 5.05
C ALA A 61 -8.79 -2.92 6.03
N VAL A 62 -8.53 -2.76 7.34
CA VAL A 62 -9.55 -2.55 8.38
C VAL A 62 -10.01 -1.08 8.46
N LEU A 63 -9.10 -0.10 8.37
CA LEU A 63 -9.45 1.32 8.29
C LEU A 63 -10.23 1.69 7.00
N LEU A 64 -10.00 0.98 5.90
CA LEU A 64 -10.81 1.11 4.67
C LEU A 64 -12.24 0.57 4.81
N LEU A 65 -12.49 -0.36 5.73
CA LEU A 65 -13.82 -0.91 5.99
C LEU A 65 -14.66 0.00 6.91
N GLU A 66 -14.03 0.70 7.86
CA GLU A 66 -14.68 1.62 8.82
C GLU A 66 -15.11 2.97 8.19
N GLU A 67 -14.32 3.52 7.24
CA GLU A 67 -14.68 4.72 6.48
C GLU A 67 -15.78 4.49 5.42
N MET A 68 -16.06 3.23 5.04
CA MET A 68 -17.15 2.83 4.12
C MET A 68 -18.48 2.53 4.84
N GLY A 69 -18.54 2.68 6.17
CA GLY A 69 -19.78 2.66 6.96
C GLY A 69 -20.26 1.31 7.50
N PHE A 70 -19.34 0.37 7.77
CA PHE A 70 -19.56 -0.70 8.76
C PHE A 70 -18.96 -0.32 10.11
#